data_AF-A0A959Q5G2-F1
#
_entry.id   AF-A0A959Q5G2-F1
#
_cell.length_a   1.000
_cell.length_b   1.000
_cell.length_c   1.000
_cell.angle_alpha   90.00
_cell.angle_beta   90.00
_cell.angle_gamma   90.00
#
_symmetry.space_group_name_H-M   'P 1'
#
loop_
_entity.id
_entity.type
_entity.pdbx_description
1 polymer ?
#
loop_
_entity_poly.entity_id
_entity_poly.type
_entity_poly.pdbx_seq_one_letter_code
_entity_poly.pdbx_strand_id
1 'polypeptide(L)'
;RNLPKEVQLKVNRALRASVQYAFDHPDAALPFIRRHAQEMDEEVMYQHIGLYVNDFTLELGELGRRAIDTLYRVAREHALIPSASPKADGSGIWASG
;
A
#
# COMPACT_ATOMS: atom_id res chain seq x y z
N ARG A 1 18.03 -2.55 -9.27
CA ARG A 1 17.21 -2.80 -10.49
C ARG A 1 16.24 -1.63 -10.60
N ASN A 2 16.25 -0.88 -11.70
CA ASN A 2 15.39 0.30 -11.88
C ASN A 2 14.46 0.07 -13.08
N LEU A 3 13.14 0.20 -12.89
CA LEU A 3 12.15 0.13 -13.96
C LEU A 3 11.96 1.52 -14.57
N PRO A 4 11.62 1.65 -15.86
CA PRO A 4 11.29 2.95 -16.45
C PRO A 4 10.15 3.64 -15.70
N LYS A 5 10.22 4.97 -15.52
CA LYS A 5 9.21 5.74 -14.76
C LYS A 5 7.79 5.51 -15.28
N GLU A 6 7.63 5.40 -16.60
CA GLU A 6 6.35 5.10 -17.23
C GLU A 6 5.77 3.75 -16.75
N VAL A 7 6.61 2.72 -16.64
CA VAL A 7 6.21 1.40 -16.14
C VAL A 7 5.79 1.50 -14.67
N GLN A 8 6.55 2.22 -13.84
CA GLN A 8 6.19 2.44 -12.44
C GLN A 8 4.83 3.13 -12.30
N LEU A 9 4.59 4.21 -13.07
CA LEU A 9 3.32 4.93 -13.07
C LEU A 9 2.16 4.07 -13.58
N LYS A 10 2.40 3.24 -14.61
CA LYS A 10 1.40 2.30 -15.12
C LYS A 10 1.00 1.27 -14.07
N VAL A 11 1.98 0.70 -13.36
CA VAL A 11 1.73 -0.24 -12.26
C VAL A 11 0.94 0.44 -11.14
N ASN A 12 1.31 1.66 -10.71
CA ASN A 12 0.58 2.39 -9.68
C ASN A 12 -0.90 2.60 -10.06
N ARG A 13 -1.18 3.01 -11.31
CA ARG A 13 -2.56 3.16 -11.79
C ARG A 13 -3.31 1.84 -11.80
N ALA A 14 -2.68 0.76 -12.26
CA ALA A 14 -3.31 -0.56 -12.30
C ALA A 14 -3.63 -1.09 -10.89
N LEU A 15 -2.72 -0.90 -9.93
CA LEU A 15 -2.95 -1.28 -8.53
C LEU A 15 -4.10 -0.49 -7.92
N ARG A 16 -4.13 0.84 -8.10
CA ARG A 16 -5.23 1.67 -7.61
C ARG A 16 -6.58 1.25 -8.20
N ALA A 17 -6.62 1.01 -9.51
CA ALA A 17 -7.84 0.55 -10.18
C ALA A 17 -8.30 -0.83 -9.66
N SER A 18 -7.37 -1.74 -9.41
CA SER A 18 -7.68 -3.06 -8.84
C SER A 18 -8.27 -2.97 -7.43
N VAL A 19 -7.71 -2.10 -6.58
CA VAL A 19 -8.21 -1.89 -5.21
C VAL A 19 -9.59 -1.23 -5.26
N GLN A 20 -9.77 -0.18 -6.07
CA GLN A 20 -11.07 0.47 -6.25
C GLN A 20 -12.14 -0.52 -6.71
N TYR A 21 -11.83 -1.37 -7.69
CA TYR A 21 -12.75 -2.39 -8.15
C TYR A 21 -13.16 -3.36 -7.04
N ALA A 22 -12.24 -3.74 -6.14
CA ALA A 22 -12.57 -4.58 -4.99
C ALA A 22 -13.47 -3.87 -3.97
N PHE A 23 -13.34 -2.55 -3.79
CA PHE A 23 -14.27 -1.76 -2.98
C PHE A 23 -15.67 -1.69 -3.59
N ASP A 24 -15.74 -1.47 -4.90
CA ASP A 24 -17.02 -1.36 -5.63
C ASP A 24 -17.72 -2.73 -5.77
N HIS A 25 -16.96 -3.83 -5.68
CA HIS A 25 -17.41 -5.21 -5.84
C HIS A 25 -16.79 -6.14 -4.78
N PRO A 26 -17.18 -6.02 -3.49
CA PRO A 26 -16.56 -6.76 -2.39
C PRO A 26 -16.60 -8.29 -2.57
N ASP A 27 -17.64 -8.79 -3.25
CA ASP A 27 -17.83 -10.23 -3.44
C ASP A 27 -16.98 -10.81 -4.59
N ALA A 28 -16.46 -9.97 -5.48
CA ALA A 28 -15.76 -10.41 -6.69
C ALA A 28 -14.49 -11.21 -6.40
N ALA A 29 -13.83 -10.92 -5.28
CA ALA A 29 -12.63 -11.61 -4.85
C ALA A 29 -12.92 -12.84 -3.96
N LEU A 30 -14.14 -13.02 -3.44
CA LEU A 30 -14.43 -14.06 -2.44
C LEU A 30 -14.08 -15.48 -2.88
N PRO A 31 -14.35 -15.94 -4.12
CA PRO A 31 -13.96 -17.28 -4.54
C PRO A 31 -12.44 -17.49 -4.47
N PHE A 32 -11.66 -16.46 -4.81
CA PHE A 32 -10.21 -16.48 -4.70
C PHE A 32 -9.77 -16.48 -3.23
N ILE A 33 -10.35 -15.62 -2.40
CA ILE A 33 -9.99 -15.51 -0.98
C ILE A 33 -10.30 -16.83 -0.24
N ARG A 34 -11.51 -17.40 -0.40
CA ARG A 34 -11.89 -18.68 0.22
C ARG A 34 -10.94 -19.81 -0.16
N ARG A 35 -10.46 -19.85 -1.41
CA ARG A 35 -9.48 -20.84 -1.87
C ARG A 35 -8.14 -20.73 -1.14
N HIS A 36 -7.73 -19.50 -0.77
CA HIS A 36 -6.43 -19.22 -0.15
C HIS A 36 -6.48 -19.07 1.37
N ALA A 37 -7.67 -19.03 1.98
CA ALA A 37 -7.90 -18.89 3.42
C ALA A 37 -8.90 -19.95 3.94
N GLN A 38 -8.70 -21.22 3.55
CA GLN A 38 -9.68 -22.31 3.75
C GLN A 38 -10.04 -22.59 5.21
N GLU A 39 -9.08 -22.35 6.12
CA GLU A 39 -9.23 -22.59 7.57
C GLU A 39 -9.87 -21.39 8.30
N MET A 40 -10.18 -20.30 7.60
CA MET A 40 -10.69 -19.07 8.20
C MET A 40 -12.21 -19.00 8.06
N ASP A 41 -12.88 -18.71 9.18
CA ASP A 41 -14.30 -18.38 9.16
C ASP A 41 -14.55 -17.10 8.33
N GLU A 42 -15.70 -17.07 7.66
CA GLU A 42 -16.03 -15.98 6.76
C GLU A 42 -16.17 -14.62 7.47
N GLU A 43 -16.69 -14.57 8.69
CA GLU A 43 -16.77 -13.34 9.47
C GLU A 43 -15.37 -12.81 9.80
N VAL A 44 -14.47 -13.71 10.23
CA VAL A 44 -13.06 -13.36 10.54
C VAL A 44 -12.33 -12.88 9.29
N MET A 45 -12.62 -13.48 8.13
CA MET A 45 -12.06 -13.07 6.84
C MET A 45 -12.48 -11.64 6.48
N TYR A 46 -13.75 -11.26 6.62
CA TYR A 46 -14.18 -9.89 6.36
C TYR A 46 -13.56 -8.88 7.34
N GLN A 47 -13.44 -9.23 8.62
CA GLN A 47 -12.76 -8.40 9.60
C GLN A 47 -11.29 -8.18 9.24
N HIS A 48 -10.59 -9.25 8.82
CA HIS A 48 -9.21 -9.17 8.38
C HIS A 48 -9.04 -8.27 7.15
N ILE A 49 -9.92 -8.41 6.15
CA ILE A 49 -9.92 -7.56 4.96
C ILE A 49 -10.14 -6.10 5.37
N GLY A 50 -11.17 -5.79 6.16
CA GLY A 50 -11.47 -4.42 6.59
C GLY A 50 -10.36 -3.77 7.41
N LEU A 51 -9.59 -4.55 8.16
CA LEU A 51 -8.45 -4.05 8.94
C LEU A 51 -7.31 -3.53 8.04
N TYR A 52 -7.02 -4.23 6.94
CA TYR A 52 -5.85 -3.95 6.08
C TYR A 52 -6.19 -3.27 4.75
N VAL A 53 -7.43 -3.38 4.29
CA VAL A 53 -7.94 -2.82 3.04
C VAL A 53 -8.95 -1.74 3.38
N ASN A 54 -8.46 -0.50 3.43
CA ASN A 54 -9.23 0.69 3.79
C ASN A 54 -8.80 1.88 2.92
N ASP A 55 -9.25 3.10 3.26
CA ASP A 55 -8.95 4.30 2.49
C ASP A 55 -7.44 4.53 2.30
N PHE A 56 -6.60 4.15 3.27
CA PHE A 56 -5.14 4.26 3.16
C PHE A 56 -4.54 3.33 2.10
N THR A 57 -5.23 2.23 1.78
CA THR A 57 -4.85 1.29 0.72
C THR A 57 -5.11 1.91 -0.66
N LEU A 58 -6.16 2.73 -0.79
CA LEU A 58 -6.45 3.47 -2.02
C LEU A 58 -5.53 4.67 -2.18
N GLU A 59 -5.34 5.42 -1.09
CA GLU A 59 -4.45 6.57 -1.03
C GLU A 59 -4.06 6.92 0.41
N LEU A 60 -2.78 7.22 0.62
CA LEU A 60 -2.30 7.60 1.95
C LEU A 60 -2.89 8.93 2.47
N GLY A 61 -3.25 9.84 1.56
CA GLY A 61 -3.58 11.22 1.90
C GLY A 61 -2.47 11.93 2.68
N GLU A 62 -2.79 13.09 3.25
CA GLU A 62 -1.81 13.84 4.06
C GLU A 62 -1.47 13.13 5.38
N LEU A 63 -2.48 12.53 6.02
CA LEU A 63 -2.28 11.87 7.31
C LEU A 63 -1.36 10.66 7.18
N GLY A 64 -1.57 9.80 6.17
CA GLY A 64 -0.71 8.66 5.91
C GLY A 64 0.71 9.07 5.54
N ARG A 65 0.88 10.13 4.73
CA ARG A 65 2.22 10.69 4.42
C ARG A 65 2.93 11.17 5.70
N ARG A 66 2.25 11.94 6.56
CA ARG A 66 2.82 12.38 7.85
C ARG A 66 3.16 11.21 8.78
N ALA A 67 2.35 10.16 8.79
CA ALA A 67 2.61 8.96 9.58
C ALA A 67 3.90 8.26 9.12
N ILE A 68 4.11 8.14 7.80
CA ILE A 68 5.34 7.60 7.22
C ILE A 68 6.54 8.49 7.58
N ASP A 69 6.44 9.80 7.39
CA ASP A 69 7.53 10.73 7.73
C ASP A 69 7.91 10.65 9.21
N THR A 70 6.90 10.51 10.08
CA THR A 70 7.08 10.33 11.52
C THR A 70 7.78 9.02 11.84
N LEU A 71 7.36 7.90 11.22
CA LEU A 71 7.99 6.60 11.40
C LEU A 71 9.48 6.65 11.01
N TYR A 72 9.79 7.24 9.85
CA TYR A 72 11.16 7.40 9.39
C TYR A 72 11.99 8.32 10.29
N ARG A 73 11.38 9.40 10.82
CA ARG A 73 12.05 10.29 11.77
C ARG A 73 12.41 9.55 13.05
N VAL A 74 11.46 8.86 13.67
CA VAL A 74 11.68 8.07 14.90
C VAL A 74 12.74 6.99 14.66
N ALA A 75 12.67 6.27 13.54
CA ALA A 75 13.67 5.25 13.21
C ALA A 75 15.09 5.82 13.08
N ARG A 76 15.24 7.04 12.53
CA ARG A 76 16.54 7.75 12.48
C ARG A 76 17.00 8.24 13.85
N GLU A 77 16.11 8.79 14.67
CA GLU A 77 16.41 9.22 16.04
C GLU A 77 16.97 8.07 16.89
N HIS A 78 16.47 6.85 16.65
CA HIS A 78 16.94 5.63 17.31
C HIS A 78 18.04 4.87 16.54
N ALA A 79 18.60 5.47 15.48
CA ALA A 79 19.65 4.87 14.63
C ALA A 79 19.31 3.46 14.08
N LEU A 80 18.02 3.16 13.90
CA LEU A 80 17.54 1.90 13.31
C LEU A 80 17.73 1.85 11.79
N ILE A 81 17.86 3.01 11.15
CA ILE A 81 18.10 3.18 9.72
C ILE A 81 19.12 4.31 9.47
N PRO A 82 19.80 4.33 8.32
CA PRO A 82 20.72 5.41 7.96
C PRO A 82 20.04 6.79 8.00
N SER A 83 20.77 7.79 8.51
CA SER A 83 20.33 9.19 8.58
C SER A 83 20.26 9.86 7.20
N ALA A 84 21.04 9.39 6.24
CA ALA A 84 20.94 9.77 4.83
C ALA A 84 19.96 8.84 4.10
N SER A 85 18.94 9.41 3.49
CA SER A 85 18.16 8.71 2.47
C SER A 85 19.11 8.23 1.35
N PRO A 86 18.90 7.03 0.77
CA PRO A 86 19.50 6.72 -0.53
C PRO A 86 19.17 7.90 -1.46
N LYS A 87 20.19 8.47 -2.11
CA LYS A 87 20.03 9.61 -3.01
C LYS A 87 18.82 9.38 -3.91
N ALA A 88 17.85 10.27 -3.84
CA ALA A 88 16.74 10.32 -4.78
C ALA A 88 17.30 10.72 -6.14
N ASP A 89 17.71 9.73 -6.93
CA ASP A 89 18.01 9.88 -8.35
C ASP A 89 16.71 10.07 -9.16
N GLY A 90 15.83 10.98 -8.72
CA GLY A 90 14.57 11.30 -9.41
C GLY A 90 13.59 10.12 -9.56
N SER A 91 13.91 8.93 -9.07
CA SER A 91 13.13 7.70 -9.21
C SER A 91 12.13 7.49 -8.06
N GLY A 92 12.11 8.39 -7.08
CA GLY A 92 11.20 8.34 -5.94
C GLY A 92 9.73 8.34 -6.38
N ILE A 93 8.98 7.33 -5.91
CA ILE A 93 7.56 7.12 -6.22
C ILE A 93 6.69 8.25 -5.62
N TRP A 94 7.22 9.01 -4.66
CA TRP A 94 6.52 10.04 -3.91
C TRP A 94 6.70 11.48 -4.41
N ALA A 95 7.47 11.69 -5.50
CA ALA A 95 7.81 13.04 -5.98
C ALA A 95 6.73 13.71 -6.87
N SER A 96 5.51 13.17 -6.90
CA SER A 96 4.42 13.74 -7.70
C SER A 96 3.08 13.40 -7.06
N GLY A 97 2.59 14.35 -6.28
CA GLY A 97 1.32 14.37 -5.57
C GLY A 97 1.25 15.64 -4.74
#